data_AF-A0AAD6EJF9-F1
#
_entry.id   AF-A0AAD6EJF9-F1
#
_cell.length_a   1.000
_cell.length_b   1.000
_cell.length_c   1.000
_cell.angle_alpha   90.00
_cell.angle_beta   90.00
_cell.angle_gamma   90.00
#
_symmetry.space_group_name_H-M   'P 1'
#
loop_
_entity.id
_entity.type
_entity.pdbx_description
1 polymer ?
#
loop_
_entity_poly.entity_id
_entity_poly.type
_entity_poly.pdbx_seq_one_letter_code
_entity_poly.pdbx_strand_id
1 'polypeptide(L)'
;MSHLQKQEKTSDPAKSVGLTPSQTEHLLMGYLCMEKPKVDWKKLGELCNVTPSSARTVFTKGRRCLERWEENRGARAVIKEAEEPEELEEVEEAEEHEGDNENSDGAVEAAHAEDTEH
;
A
#
# COMPACT_ATOMS: atom_id res chain seq x y z
N MET A 1 -16.70 -4.65 -44.39
CA MET A 1 -15.46 -4.00 -43.92
C MET A 1 -15.56 -3.91 -42.39
N SER A 2 -15.16 -4.97 -41.71
CA SER A 2 -15.24 -5.04 -40.24
C SER A 2 -14.00 -4.36 -39.68
N HIS A 3 -14.15 -3.18 -39.09
CA HIS A 3 -13.08 -2.52 -38.37
C HIS A 3 -12.85 -3.28 -37.06
N LEU A 4 -11.75 -4.06 -36.98
CA LEU A 4 -11.18 -4.47 -35.70
C LEU A 4 -10.73 -3.19 -34.99
N GLN A 5 -11.51 -2.72 -34.04
CA GLN A 5 -11.05 -1.72 -33.08
C GLN A 5 -9.97 -2.37 -32.23
N LYS A 6 -8.71 -2.05 -32.55
CA LYS A 6 -7.54 -2.37 -31.74
C LYS A 6 -7.75 -1.70 -30.39
N GLN A 7 -8.09 -2.50 -29.38
CA GLN A 7 -8.31 -2.03 -28.02
C GLN A 7 -7.01 -1.39 -27.51
N GLU A 8 -7.01 -0.06 -27.35
CA GLU A 8 -5.93 0.64 -26.66
C GLU A 8 -5.91 0.17 -25.21
N LYS A 9 -4.88 -0.60 -24.86
CA LYS A 9 -4.58 -0.93 -23.46
C LYS A 9 -4.08 0.34 -22.78
N THR A 10 -5.00 1.09 -22.19
CA THR A 10 -4.64 2.17 -21.28
C THR A 10 -3.98 1.56 -20.06
N SER A 11 -2.65 1.68 -19.93
CA SER A 11 -1.93 1.24 -18.74
C SER A 11 -2.37 2.10 -17.56
N ASP A 12 -2.92 1.48 -16.53
CA ASP A 12 -3.25 2.19 -15.28
C ASP A 12 -1.94 2.71 -14.65
N PRO A 13 -1.77 4.04 -14.53
CA PRO A 13 -0.55 4.62 -13.98
C PRO A 13 -0.29 4.13 -12.55
N ALA A 14 -1.30 3.82 -11.74
CA ALA A 14 -1.10 3.31 -10.39
C ALA A 14 -0.46 1.91 -10.41
N LYS A 15 -0.82 1.06 -11.37
CA LYS A 15 -0.18 -0.25 -11.58
C LYS A 15 1.26 -0.13 -12.04
N SER A 16 1.56 0.86 -12.89
CA SER A 16 2.93 1.12 -13.36
C SER A 16 3.90 1.56 -12.25
N VAL A 17 3.35 2.00 -11.12
CA VAL A 17 4.09 2.50 -9.95
C VAL A 17 4.17 1.45 -8.83
N GLY A 18 3.50 0.29 -9.00
CA GLY A 18 3.55 -0.81 -8.03
C GLY A 18 2.80 -0.53 -6.72
N LEU A 19 1.82 0.38 -6.73
CA LEU A 19 0.99 0.68 -5.57
C LEU A 19 -0.28 -0.18 -5.59
N THR A 20 -0.68 -0.68 -4.41
CA THR A 20 -2.01 -1.26 -4.24
C THR A 20 -3.07 -0.16 -4.15
N PRO A 21 -4.36 -0.46 -4.42
CA PRO A 21 -5.45 0.51 -4.23
C PRO A 21 -5.47 1.09 -2.81
N SER A 22 -5.28 0.24 -1.80
CA SER A 22 -5.23 0.68 -0.40
C SER A 22 -4.07 1.63 -0.12
N GLN A 23 -2.87 1.36 -0.64
CA GLN A 23 -1.74 2.26 -0.50
C GLN A 23 -1.99 3.61 -1.18
N THR A 24 -2.61 3.60 -2.36
CA THR A 24 -2.98 4.81 -3.10
C THR A 24 -3.97 5.67 -2.30
N GLU A 25 -5.00 5.04 -1.74
CA GLU A 25 -5.98 5.69 -0.87
C GLU A 25 -5.32 6.30 0.36
N HIS A 26 -4.50 5.53 1.09
CA HIS A 26 -3.81 6.02 2.29
C HIS A 26 -2.87 7.19 1.98
N LEU A 27 -2.16 7.15 0.85
CA LEU A 27 -1.29 8.25 0.42
C LEU A 27 -2.11 9.51 0.15
N LEU A 28 -3.15 9.42 -0.68
CA LEU A 28 -4.00 10.56 -1.02
C LEU A 28 -4.62 11.19 0.24
N MET A 29 -5.25 10.36 1.07
CA MET A 29 -5.88 10.81 2.30
C MET A 29 -4.85 11.34 3.30
N GLY A 30 -3.67 10.73 3.38
CA GLY A 30 -2.59 11.18 4.25
C GLY A 30 -2.08 12.57 3.89
N TYR A 31 -1.96 12.91 2.59
CA TYR A 31 -1.61 14.26 2.14
C TYR A 31 -2.72 15.29 2.45
N LEU A 32 -3.99 14.90 2.32
CA LEU A 32 -5.13 15.77 2.68
C LEU A 32 -5.25 15.98 4.21
N CYS A 33 -4.70 15.06 5.00
CA CYS A 33 -4.65 15.12 6.47
C CYS A 33 -3.36 15.76 7.02
N MET A 34 -2.50 16.33 6.18
CA MET A 34 -1.30 17.00 6.67
C MET A 34 -1.63 18.33 7.35
N GLU A 35 -1.13 18.48 8.57
CA GLU A 35 -1.04 19.77 9.24
C GLU A 35 0.44 20.12 9.41
N LYS A 36 0.93 21.08 8.62
CA LYS A 36 2.37 21.39 8.47
C LYS A 36 3.12 20.18 7.84
N PRO A 37 4.43 19.90 8.02
CA PRO A 37 5.08 18.77 7.33
C PRO A 37 4.80 17.42 8.01
N LYS A 38 3.69 17.27 8.72
CA LYS A 38 3.34 16.07 9.49
C LYS A 38 1.94 15.61 9.13
N VAL A 39 1.80 14.30 8.91
CA VAL A 39 0.50 13.64 8.73
C VAL A 39 -0.15 13.45 10.09
N ASP A 40 -1.43 13.80 10.21
CA ASP A 40 -2.25 13.41 11.35
C ASP A 40 -2.70 11.95 11.20
N TRP A 41 -2.02 11.05 11.92
CA TRP A 41 -2.30 9.61 11.89
C TRP A 41 -3.66 9.24 12.49
N LYS A 42 -4.18 10.05 13.43
CA LYS A 42 -5.48 9.81 14.03
C LYS A 42 -6.56 10.06 12.99
N LYS A 43 -6.52 11.24 12.37
CA LYS A 43 -7.45 11.63 11.30
C LYS A 43 -7.37 10.70 10.09
N LEU A 44 -6.17 10.26 9.71
CA LEU A 44 -6.00 9.30 8.63
C LEU A 44 -6.62 7.94 8.96
N GLY A 45 -6.41 7.43 10.19
CA GLY A 45 -7.03 6.18 10.64
C GLY A 45 -8.56 6.26 10.60
N GLU A 46 -9.13 7.36 11.07
CA GLU A 46 -10.58 7.61 11.01
C GLU A 46 -11.12 7.62 9.58
N LEU A 47 -10.44 8.28 8.64
CA LEU A 47 -10.89 8.36 7.23
C LEU A 47 -10.76 7.04 6.48
N CYS A 48 -9.72 6.26 6.78
CA CYS A 48 -9.50 4.96 6.16
C CYS A 48 -10.14 3.79 6.92
N ASN A 49 -10.92 4.05 7.98
CA ASN A 49 -11.54 3.04 8.85
C ASN A 49 -10.55 2.00 9.42
N VAL A 50 -9.37 2.44 9.85
CA VAL A 50 -8.32 1.61 10.43
C VAL A 50 -7.72 2.23 11.69
N THR A 51 -6.92 1.47 12.43
CA THR A 51 -6.17 2.03 13.56
C THR A 51 -5.11 3.03 13.07
N PRO A 52 -4.76 4.06 13.85
CA PRO A 52 -3.71 5.01 13.48
C PRO A 52 -2.36 4.34 13.15
N SER A 53 -2.03 3.26 13.86
CA SER A 53 -0.82 2.46 13.62
C SER A 53 -0.85 1.74 12.27
N SER A 54 -2.01 1.18 11.90
CA SER A 54 -2.21 0.56 10.59
C SER A 54 -2.10 1.60 9.46
N ALA A 55 -2.80 2.72 9.59
CA ALA A 55 -2.73 3.83 8.65
C ALA A 55 -1.30 4.31 8.41
N ARG A 56 -0.54 4.52 9.50
CA ARG A 56 0.88 4.88 9.43
C ARG A 56 1.70 3.84 8.67
N THR A 57 1.45 2.56 8.92
CA THR A 57 2.17 1.45 8.28
C THR A 57 1.89 1.41 6.78
N VAL A 58 0.63 1.45 6.37
CA VAL A 58 0.22 1.41 4.96
C VAL A 58 0.72 2.64 4.21
N PHE A 59 0.56 3.84 4.78
CA PHE A 59 1.09 5.09 4.23
C PHE A 59 2.61 5.01 4.00
N THR A 60 3.35 4.56 5.01
CA THR A 60 4.81 4.46 4.94
C THR A 60 5.26 3.42 3.91
N LYS A 61 4.55 2.29 3.80
CA LYS A 61 4.82 1.27 2.77
C LYS A 61 4.59 1.86 1.37
N GLY A 62 3.45 2.51 1.13
CA GLY A 62 3.16 3.17 -0.14
C GLY A 62 4.22 4.22 -0.50
N ARG A 63 4.63 5.04 0.47
CA ARG A 63 5.68 6.05 0.24
C ARG A 63 7.02 5.43 -0.16
N ARG A 64 7.43 4.34 0.52
CA ARG A 64 8.65 3.60 0.16
C ARG A 64 8.57 2.96 -1.23
N CYS A 65 7.38 2.50 -1.64
CA CYS A 65 7.20 2.01 -3.02
C CYS A 65 7.44 3.13 -4.04
N LEU A 66 6.95 4.34 -3.77
CA LEU A 66 7.23 5.51 -4.62
C LEU A 66 8.71 5.89 -4.66
N GLU A 67 9.37 5.91 -3.49
CA GLU A 67 10.81 6.18 -3.37
C GLU A 67 11.63 5.19 -4.23
N ARG A 68 11.37 3.88 -4.10
CA ARG A 68 12.04 2.84 -4.91
C ARG A 68 11.72 2.94 -6.40
N TRP A 69 10.48 3.26 -6.74
CA TRP A 69 10.07 3.44 -8.14
C TRP A 69 10.84 4.61 -8.77
N GLU A 70 11.01 5.71 -8.05
CA GLU A 70 11.81 6.84 -8.49
C GLU A 70 13.29 6.49 -8.65
N GLU A 71 13.89 5.80 -7.67
CA GLU A 71 15.26 5.30 -7.73
C GLU A 71 15.50 4.41 -8.95
N ASN A 72 14.60 3.44 -9.19
CA ASN A 72 14.66 2.54 -10.34
C ASN A 72 14.46 3.27 -11.67
N ARG A 73 13.58 4.28 -11.71
CA ARG A 73 13.38 5.11 -12.90
C ARG A 73 14.64 5.92 -13.23
N GLY A 74 15.30 6.47 -12.21
CA GLY A 74 16.58 7.16 -12.36
C GLY A 74 17.69 6.22 -12.86
N ALA A 75 17.81 5.03 -12.27
CA ALA A 75 18.78 4.03 -12.71
C ALA A 75 18.53 3.56 -14.16
N ARG A 76 17.28 3.29 -14.54
CA ARG A 76 16.91 2.94 -15.93
C ARG A 76 17.15 4.09 -16.92
N ALA A 77 16.98 5.34 -16.51
CA ALA A 77 17.29 6.49 -17.37
C ALA A 77 18.79 6.60 -17.64
N VAL A 78 19.64 6.36 -16.63
CA VAL A 78 21.11 6.34 -16.80
C VAL A 78 21.56 5.18 -17.69
N ILE A 79 20.92 4.01 -17.59
CA ILE A 79 21.23 2.85 -18.45
C ILE A 79 20.78 3.11 -19.90
N LYS A 80 19.63 3.77 -20.12
CA LYS A 80 19.15 4.12 -21.47
C LYS A 80 19.97 5.21 -22.17
N GLU A 81 20.71 6.04 -21.45
CA GLU A 81 21.72 6.91 -22.07
C GLU A 81 23.00 6.13 -22.43
N ALA A 82 23.19 4.92 -21.90
CA ALA A 82 24.35 4.07 -22.18
C ALA A 82 24.08 2.99 -23.25
N GLU A 83 22.84 2.51 -23.42
CA GLU A 83 22.50 1.48 -24.41
C GLU A 83 21.15 1.73 -25.11
N GLU A 84 21.18 1.75 -26.44
CA GLU A 84 20.01 1.53 -27.33
C GLU A 84 19.44 0.09 -27.15
N PRO A 85 18.19 -0.18 -27.53
CA PRO A 85 17.25 -0.99 -26.75
C PRO A 85 17.38 -2.50 -27.00
N GLU A 86 17.56 -3.26 -25.91
CA GLU A 86 17.24 -4.68 -25.87
C GLU A 86 16.13 -4.97 -24.85
N GLU A 87 15.41 -6.05 -25.13
CA GLU A 87 14.00 -6.27 -24.84
C GLU A 87 13.67 -6.47 -23.36
N LEU A 88 12.43 -6.12 -23.01
CA LEU A 88 11.87 -6.27 -21.67
C LEU A 88 11.58 -7.75 -21.39
N GLU A 89 12.37 -8.41 -20.54
CA GLU A 89 11.94 -9.66 -19.91
C GLU A 89 10.93 -9.36 -18.79
N GLU A 90 9.75 -9.94 -18.95
CA GLU A 90 8.71 -10.08 -17.93
C GLU A 90 9.26 -10.87 -16.75
N VAL A 91 9.25 -10.28 -15.55
CA VAL A 91 9.46 -11.04 -14.31
C VAL A 91 8.08 -11.40 -13.78
N GLU A 92 7.72 -12.67 -13.93
CA GLU A 92 6.51 -13.29 -13.38
C GLU A 92 6.46 -13.20 -11.85
N GLU A 93 5.24 -13.06 -11.35
CA GLU A 93 4.86 -13.01 -9.93
C GLU A 93 5.24 -14.30 -9.18
N ALA A 94 5.65 -14.15 -7.93
CA ALA A 94 5.52 -15.20 -6.93
C ALA A 94 4.41 -14.80 -5.96
N GLU A 95 3.20 -15.32 -6.20
CA GLU A 95 2.16 -15.44 -5.20
C GLU A 95 2.59 -16.49 -4.15
N GLU A 96 2.62 -16.10 -2.88
CA GLU A 96 2.53 -17.05 -1.77
C GLU A 96 1.28 -16.70 -0.93
N HIS A 97 0.33 -17.62 -0.97
CA HIS A 97 -1.00 -17.70 -0.33
C HIS A 97 -1.05 -19.16 0.19
N GLU A 98 -1.43 -19.56 1.40
CA GLU A 98 -1.96 -18.98 2.65
C GLU A 98 -1.38 -19.76 3.84
N GLY A 99 -1.70 -19.32 5.06
CA GLY A 99 -1.81 -20.26 6.16
C GLY A 99 -2.29 -19.66 7.47
N ASP A 100 -3.62 -19.69 7.64
CA ASP A 100 -4.30 -20.10 8.86
C ASP A 100 -4.93 -19.03 9.78
N ASN A 101 -6.24 -19.19 9.91
CA ASN A 101 -7.21 -18.43 10.66
C ASN A 101 -7.84 -19.42 11.66
N GLU A 102 -7.31 -19.52 12.87
CA GLU A 102 -8.01 -20.17 13.97
C GLU A 102 -8.67 -19.11 14.87
N ASN A 103 -9.96 -18.99 14.63
CA ASN A 103 -10.97 -18.40 15.49
C ASN A 103 -11.01 -19.13 16.85
N SER A 104 -10.78 -18.43 17.95
CA SER A 104 -11.28 -18.83 19.27
C SER A 104 -12.06 -17.67 19.89
N ASP A 105 -13.37 -17.77 19.74
CA ASP A 105 -14.40 -16.89 20.27
C ASP A 105 -14.94 -17.44 21.60
N GLY A 106 -15.33 -16.52 22.49
CA GLY A 106 -16.17 -16.75 23.68
C GLY A 106 -15.42 -17.14 24.96
N ALA A 107 -15.71 -16.60 26.14
CA ALA A 107 -16.86 -15.83 26.58
C ALA A 107 -16.58 -15.25 27.99
N VAL A 108 -17.10 -14.05 28.26
CA VAL A 108 -17.84 -13.55 29.46
C VAL A 108 -17.42 -14.07 30.87
N GLU A 109 -17.37 -13.31 31.98
CA GLU A 109 -18.23 -12.27 32.54
C GLU A 109 -17.55 -11.67 33.79
N ALA A 110 -17.96 -10.43 34.10
CA ALA A 110 -18.26 -9.87 35.42
C ALA A 110 -17.20 -9.71 36.53
N ALA A 111 -17.36 -8.57 37.20
CA ALA A 111 -16.58 -7.99 38.28
C ALA A 111 -16.85 -8.63 39.65
N HIS A 112 -15.87 -8.56 40.56
CA HIS A 112 -16.11 -8.06 41.92
C HIS A 112 -14.81 -7.66 42.62
N ALA A 113 -14.89 -6.55 43.36
CA ALA A 113 -13.92 -6.13 44.37
C ALA A 113 -13.97 -7.09 45.59
N GLU A 114 -12.85 -7.27 46.29
CA GLU A 114 -12.65 -6.78 47.66
C GLU A 114 -11.28 -7.21 48.24
N ASP A 115 -10.82 -6.33 49.12
CA ASP A 115 -9.68 -6.31 50.02
C ASP A 115 -9.55 -7.59 50.87
N THR A 116 -8.34 -7.96 51.31
CA THR A 116 -7.94 -8.07 52.74
C THR A 116 -6.59 -8.79 52.86
N GLU A 117 -5.65 -8.10 53.49
CA GLU A 117 -4.34 -8.55 53.95
C GLU A 117 -4.48 -9.52 55.14
N HIS A 118 -3.64 -10.57 55.21
CA HIS A 118 -3.25 -11.21 56.47
C HIS A 118 -1.81 -11.74 56.36
#